data_AF-A0A820MNT5-F1
#
_entry.id   AF-A0A820MNT5-F1
#
_cell.length_a   1.000
_cell.length_b   1.000
_cell.length_c   1.000
_cell.angle_alpha   90.00
_cell.angle_beta   90.00
_cell.angle_gamma   90.00
#
_symmetry.space_group_name_H-M   'P 1'
#
loop_
_entity.id
_entity.type
_entity.pdbx_description
1 polymer ?
#
loop_
_entity_poly.entity_id
_entity_poly.type
_entity_poly.pdbx_seq_one_letter_code
_entity_poly.pdbx_strand_id
1 'polypeptide(L)'
;DISMDKYTETFNKIEWIIDVATIYHLEICDDVFIGAIIDFMNLLSSLDSLKLSSIILPITTLLSSEELDWINLAVEYNKITKVYLEEMIEFDDVLFLIDLFPKVKYLQIGCTSDIDINLFLEIILMKIQNKMNSNLHLLAISIPTADDSMMERIQNFIDFKGLLFNYTIKRTNDTIFLRMKSF
;
A
#
# COMPACT_ATOMS: atom_id res chain seq x y z
N ASP A 1 12.53 -21.14 -5.56
CA ASP A 1 12.34 -21.86 -6.84
C ASP A 1 10.89 -22.10 -7.24
N ILE A 2 9.95 -22.47 -6.36
CA ILE A 2 8.53 -22.67 -6.74
C ILE A 2 7.80 -21.35 -7.13
N SER A 3 8.27 -20.19 -6.68
CA SER A 3 7.58 -18.91 -6.93
C SER A 3 7.80 -18.35 -8.35
N MET A 4 8.95 -18.61 -8.99
CA MET A 4 9.33 -17.93 -10.23
C MET A 4 8.54 -18.48 -11.44
N ASP A 5 8.39 -19.81 -11.53
CA ASP A 5 7.66 -20.48 -12.61
C ASP A 5 6.16 -20.11 -12.62
N LYS A 6 5.56 -19.89 -11.44
CA LYS A 6 4.15 -19.52 -11.29
C LYS A 6 3.86 -18.14 -11.92
N TYR A 7 4.77 -17.19 -11.74
CA TYR A 7 4.59 -15.85 -12.29
C TYR A 7 4.83 -15.83 -13.80
N THR A 8 5.77 -16.62 -14.34
CA THR A 8 6.01 -16.70 -15.79
C THR A 8 4.77 -17.14 -16.58
N GLU A 9 4.05 -18.18 -16.13
CA GLU A 9 2.80 -18.59 -16.80
C GLU A 9 1.72 -17.50 -16.72
N THR A 10 1.67 -16.80 -15.59
CA THR A 10 0.73 -15.69 -15.37
C THR A 10 1.03 -14.51 -16.30
N PHE A 11 2.30 -14.16 -16.49
CA PHE A 11 2.75 -13.12 -17.41
C PHE A 11 2.33 -13.40 -18.84
N ASN A 12 2.57 -14.62 -19.34
CA ASN A 12 2.18 -15.00 -20.71
C ASN A 12 0.66 -14.87 -20.95
N LYS A 13 -0.15 -15.19 -19.95
CA LYS A 13 -1.62 -15.02 -20.05
C LYS A 13 -2.02 -13.55 -20.07
N ILE A 14 -1.36 -12.73 -19.26
CA ILE A 14 -1.65 -11.30 -19.16
C ILE A 14 -1.26 -10.57 -20.46
N GLU A 15 -0.13 -10.91 -21.09
CA GLU A 15 0.28 -10.32 -22.38
C GLU A 15 -0.83 -10.43 -23.43
N TRP A 16 -1.43 -11.62 -23.59
CA TRP A 16 -2.53 -11.81 -24.52
C TRP A 16 -3.79 -10.99 -24.15
N ILE A 17 -4.05 -10.79 -22.86
CA ILE A 17 -5.20 -10.00 -22.39
C ILE A 17 -5.00 -8.51 -22.71
N ILE A 18 -3.77 -8.00 -22.59
CA ILE A 18 -3.48 -6.57 -22.82
C ILE A 18 -3.71 -6.17 -24.27
N ASP A 19 -3.52 -7.10 -25.22
CA ASP A 19 -3.81 -6.85 -26.63
C ASP A 19 -5.29 -6.56 -26.91
N VAL A 20 -6.19 -7.02 -26.02
CA VAL A 20 -7.65 -6.94 -26.23
C VAL A 20 -8.38 -6.13 -25.16
N ALA A 21 -7.74 -5.84 -24.02
CA ALA A 21 -8.36 -5.14 -22.90
C ALA A 21 -7.36 -4.31 -22.11
N THR A 22 -7.79 -3.13 -21.69
CA THR A 22 -7.02 -2.32 -20.74
C THR A 22 -7.31 -2.76 -19.31
N ILE A 23 -6.26 -3.14 -18.59
CA ILE A 23 -6.33 -3.51 -17.18
C ILE A 23 -6.01 -2.28 -16.33
N TYR A 24 -7.00 -1.80 -15.58
CA TYR A 24 -6.85 -0.67 -14.65
C TYR A 24 -6.72 -1.10 -13.19
N HIS A 25 -7.10 -2.35 -12.88
CA HIS A 25 -7.06 -2.92 -11.55
C HIS A 25 -6.45 -4.32 -11.61
N LEU A 26 -5.50 -4.59 -10.73
CA LEU A 26 -4.89 -5.91 -10.56
C LEU A 26 -5.06 -6.34 -9.10
N GLU A 27 -5.56 -7.56 -8.92
CA GLU A 27 -5.66 -8.23 -7.62
C GLU A 27 -4.74 -9.45 -7.65
N ILE A 28 -3.82 -9.51 -6.68
CA ILE A 28 -2.89 -10.62 -6.49
C ILE A 28 -3.26 -11.28 -5.16
N CYS A 29 -3.92 -12.43 -5.25
CA CYS A 29 -4.44 -13.18 -4.10
C CYS A 29 -3.39 -14.05 -3.39
N ASP A 30 -2.14 -14.00 -3.85
CA ASP A 30 -1.02 -14.75 -3.29
C ASP A 30 0.05 -13.78 -2.77
N ASP A 31 0.92 -14.29 -1.92
CA ASP A 31 2.11 -13.55 -1.49
C ASP A 31 2.98 -13.18 -2.69
N VAL A 32 3.31 -11.90 -2.81
CA VAL A 32 4.04 -11.35 -3.95
C VAL A 32 5.38 -10.76 -3.54
N PHE A 33 6.40 -11.04 -4.34
CA PHE A 33 7.71 -10.42 -4.20
C PHE A 33 7.75 -9.11 -4.98
N ILE A 34 8.58 -8.17 -4.53
CA ILE A 34 8.72 -6.83 -5.14
C ILE A 34 8.98 -6.91 -6.65
N GLY A 35 9.86 -7.81 -7.11
CA GLY A 35 10.17 -7.96 -8.53
C GLY A 35 8.92 -8.22 -9.38
N ALA A 36 8.05 -9.12 -8.93
CA ALA A 36 6.80 -9.41 -9.63
C ALA A 36 5.86 -8.19 -9.66
N ILE A 37 5.80 -7.39 -8.58
CA ILE A 37 5.02 -6.13 -8.58
C ILE A 37 5.54 -5.18 -9.67
N ILE A 38 6.86 -4.99 -9.75
CA ILE A 38 7.50 -4.12 -10.75
C ILE A 38 7.22 -4.62 -12.16
N ASP A 39 7.36 -5.91 -12.39
CA ASP A 39 7.09 -6.54 -13.69
C ASP A 39 5.62 -6.33 -14.11
N PHE A 40 4.66 -6.49 -13.19
CA PHE A 40 3.26 -6.19 -13.46
C PHE A 40 3.03 -4.71 -13.76
N MET A 41 3.70 -3.79 -13.06
CA MET A 41 3.58 -2.36 -13.33
C MET A 41 4.12 -1.98 -14.71
N ASN A 42 5.24 -2.58 -15.13
CA ASN A 42 5.85 -2.35 -16.43
C ASN A 42 4.97 -2.90 -17.55
N LEU A 43 4.39 -4.08 -17.34
CA LEU A 43 3.51 -4.72 -18.29
C LEU A 43 2.14 -3.99 -18.40
N LEU A 44 1.60 -3.51 -17.27
CA LEU A 44 0.28 -2.90 -17.18
C LEU A 44 0.36 -1.36 -17.09
N SER A 45 0.72 -0.72 -18.20
CA SER A 45 0.93 0.74 -18.30
C SER A 45 -0.27 1.64 -17.92
N SER A 46 -1.47 1.06 -17.79
CA SER A 46 -2.72 1.73 -17.41
C SER A 46 -3.20 1.37 -16.00
N LEU A 47 -2.43 0.59 -15.25
CA LEU A 47 -2.77 0.17 -13.90
C LEU A 47 -2.88 1.39 -12.95
N ASP A 48 -4.08 1.60 -12.42
CA ASP A 48 -4.39 2.66 -11.44
C ASP A 48 -4.55 2.10 -10.03
N SER A 49 -4.90 0.82 -9.92
CA SER A 49 -5.24 0.18 -8.66
C SER A 49 -4.60 -1.18 -8.52
N LEU A 50 -3.99 -1.41 -7.36
CA LEU A 50 -3.34 -2.66 -7.01
C LEU A 50 -3.89 -3.17 -5.67
N LYS A 51 -4.33 -4.42 -5.64
CA LYS A 51 -4.72 -5.13 -4.43
C LYS A 51 -3.82 -6.33 -4.22
N LEU A 52 -3.23 -6.43 -3.04
CA LEU A 52 -2.25 -7.43 -2.65
C LEU A 52 -2.76 -8.16 -1.42
N SER A 53 -2.69 -9.49 -1.42
CA SER A 53 -2.92 -10.29 -0.22
C SER A 53 -1.88 -9.94 0.84
N SER A 54 -0.59 -10.13 0.51
CA SER A 54 0.55 -9.79 1.36
C SER A 54 1.77 -9.43 0.49
N ILE A 55 2.86 -8.95 1.10
CA ILE A 55 4.12 -8.66 0.41
C ILE A 55 5.25 -9.43 1.10
N ILE A 56 6.12 -10.05 0.30
CA ILE A 56 7.36 -10.62 0.79
C ILE A 56 8.49 -9.64 0.47
N LEU A 57 8.88 -8.84 1.46
CA LEU A 57 10.06 -8.00 1.36
C LEU A 57 11.34 -8.86 1.48
N PRO A 58 12.39 -8.58 0.70
CA PRO A 58 13.69 -9.22 0.88
C PRO A 58 14.21 -8.89 2.28
N ILE A 59 14.34 -9.91 3.13
CA ILE A 59 14.91 -9.79 4.47
C ILE A 59 16.35 -9.30 4.31
N THR A 60 16.60 -8.02 4.58
CA THR A 60 17.95 -7.44 4.81
C THR A 60 18.97 -7.49 3.66
N THR A 61 18.58 -7.79 2.43
CA THR A 61 19.53 -7.74 1.30
C THR A 61 19.55 -6.34 0.70
N LEU A 62 20.74 -5.73 0.71
CA LEU A 62 21.04 -4.55 -0.09
C LEU A 62 20.58 -4.86 -1.53
N LEU A 63 19.52 -4.21 -1.98
CA LEU A 63 19.11 -4.25 -3.38
C LEU A 63 20.35 -3.95 -4.23
N SER A 64 20.57 -4.74 -5.27
CA SER A 64 21.61 -4.45 -6.24
C SER A 64 21.35 -3.07 -6.86
N SER A 65 22.41 -2.44 -7.38
CA SER A 65 22.26 -1.16 -8.08
C SER A 65 21.27 -1.25 -9.24
N GLU A 66 21.25 -2.38 -9.93
CA GLU A 66 20.30 -2.65 -11.01
C GLU A 66 18.86 -2.69 -10.48
N GLU A 67 18.58 -3.45 -9.43
CA GLU A 67 17.23 -3.48 -8.81
C GLU A 67 16.77 -2.10 -8.34
N LEU A 68 17.69 -1.30 -7.79
CA LEU A 68 17.40 0.09 -7.41
C LEU A 68 17.02 0.95 -8.62
N ASP A 69 17.72 0.81 -9.75
CA ASP A 69 17.39 1.53 -10.99
C ASP A 69 15.99 1.14 -11.51
N TRP A 70 15.66 -0.15 -11.50
CA TRP A 70 14.32 -0.64 -11.87
C TRP A 70 13.23 -0.10 -10.94
N ILE A 71 13.47 -0.08 -9.63
CA ILE A 71 12.54 0.51 -8.66
C ILE A 71 12.38 2.01 -8.92
N ASN A 72 13.46 2.75 -9.13
CA ASN A 72 13.41 4.19 -9.37
C ASN A 72 12.59 4.51 -10.63
N LEU A 73 12.78 3.74 -11.71
CA LEU A 73 11.96 3.86 -12.92
C LEU A 73 10.49 3.55 -12.63
N ALA A 74 10.20 2.45 -11.92
CA ALA A 74 8.83 2.10 -11.54
C ALA A 74 8.16 3.21 -10.71
N VAL A 75 8.88 3.81 -9.77
CA VAL A 75 8.43 4.92 -8.92
C VAL A 75 8.09 6.16 -9.75
N GLU A 76 8.91 6.50 -10.75
CA GLU A 76 8.72 7.68 -11.59
C GLU A 76 7.47 7.55 -12.49
N TYR A 77 7.34 6.41 -13.17
CA TYR A 77 6.36 6.24 -14.24
C TYR A 77 5.02 5.63 -13.81
N ASN A 78 4.92 5.02 -12.63
CA ASN A 78 3.65 4.42 -12.23
C ASN A 78 2.52 5.44 -12.10
N LYS A 79 1.29 4.96 -12.34
CA LYS A 79 0.06 5.75 -12.26
C LYS A 79 -0.86 5.28 -11.13
N ILE A 80 -0.36 4.41 -10.25
CA ILE A 80 -1.18 3.78 -9.23
C ILE A 80 -1.60 4.83 -8.22
N THR A 81 -2.91 5.03 -8.08
CA THR A 81 -3.52 5.94 -7.11
C THR A 81 -4.22 5.20 -5.97
N LYS A 82 -4.45 3.88 -6.10
CA LYS A 82 -5.14 3.08 -5.08
C LYS A 82 -4.36 1.81 -4.78
N VAL A 83 -4.00 1.62 -3.52
CA VAL A 83 -3.31 0.42 -3.05
C VAL A 83 -4.12 -0.20 -1.92
N TYR A 84 -4.29 -1.50 -1.99
CA TYR A 84 -4.94 -2.32 -0.96
C TYR A 84 -3.96 -3.40 -0.56
N LEU A 85 -3.65 -3.50 0.73
CA LEU A 85 -2.91 -4.60 1.34
C LEU A 85 -3.88 -5.31 2.30
N GLU A 86 -4.26 -6.54 1.98
CA GLU A 86 -5.24 -7.29 2.79
C GLU A 86 -4.69 -7.69 4.15
N GLU A 87 -3.43 -8.12 4.19
CA GLU A 87 -2.74 -8.51 5.41
C GLU A 87 -1.36 -7.88 5.44
N MET A 88 -1.16 -7.00 6.42
CA MET A 88 0.16 -6.46 6.74
C MET A 88 0.87 -7.40 7.71
N ILE A 89 2.05 -7.87 7.33
CA ILE A 89 2.89 -8.72 8.17
C ILE A 89 3.78 -7.84 9.06
N GLU A 90 4.43 -6.84 8.46
CA GLU A 90 5.31 -5.90 9.15
C GLU A 90 4.99 -4.44 8.77
N PHE A 91 5.37 -3.49 9.63
CA PHE A 91 5.17 -2.06 9.34
C PHE A 91 5.96 -1.60 8.10
N ASP A 92 7.10 -2.25 7.85
CA ASP A 92 7.97 -1.97 6.71
C ASP A 92 7.27 -2.27 5.37
N ASP A 93 6.32 -3.20 5.32
CA ASP A 93 5.51 -3.49 4.13
C ASP A 93 4.77 -2.23 3.67
N VAL A 94 4.14 -1.54 4.63
CA VAL A 94 3.34 -0.33 4.36
C VAL A 94 4.25 0.85 4.02
N LEU A 95 5.36 1.01 4.74
CA LEU A 95 6.34 2.05 4.43
C LEU A 95 6.92 1.89 3.02
N PHE A 96 7.24 0.66 2.65
CA PHE A 96 7.71 0.31 1.32
C PHE A 96 6.67 0.67 0.26
N LEU A 97 5.40 0.30 0.45
CA LEU A 97 4.31 0.66 -0.47
C LEU A 97 4.14 2.17 -0.66
N ILE A 98 4.25 2.95 0.42
CA ILE A 98 4.18 4.41 0.35
C ILE A 98 5.33 5.01 -0.46
N ASP A 99 6.51 4.38 -0.41
CA ASP A 99 7.68 4.80 -1.18
C ASP A 99 7.60 4.36 -2.65
N LEU A 100 7.15 3.13 -2.91
CA LEU A 100 6.99 2.59 -4.25
C LEU A 100 5.89 3.32 -5.04
N PHE A 101 4.81 3.76 -4.37
CA PHE A 101 3.64 4.39 -4.99
C PHE A 101 3.47 5.84 -4.55
N PRO A 102 4.35 6.79 -4.95
CA PRO A 102 4.29 8.18 -4.49
C PRO A 102 3.02 8.94 -4.92
N LYS A 103 2.29 8.43 -5.91
CA LYS A 103 1.02 9.01 -6.42
C LYS A 103 -0.21 8.41 -5.74
N VAL A 104 -0.03 7.52 -4.75
CA VAL A 104 -1.13 6.91 -4.02
C VAL A 104 -2.00 7.97 -3.35
N LYS A 105 -3.30 7.93 -3.63
CA LYS A 105 -4.35 8.78 -3.04
C LYS A 105 -5.18 8.03 -2.02
N TYR A 106 -5.28 6.72 -2.20
CA TYR A 106 -6.02 5.81 -1.35
C TYR A 106 -5.14 4.63 -0.97
N LEU A 107 -4.95 4.43 0.33
CA LEU A 107 -4.22 3.28 0.88
C LEU A 107 -5.14 2.57 1.86
N GLN A 108 -5.45 1.31 1.60
CA GLN A 108 -6.16 0.44 2.54
C GLN A 108 -5.22 -0.63 3.06
N ILE A 109 -5.10 -0.75 4.38
CA ILE A 109 -4.27 -1.76 5.04
C ILE A 109 -5.18 -2.60 5.93
N GLY A 110 -5.12 -3.92 5.81
CA GLY A 110 -5.67 -4.83 6.80
C GLY A 110 -4.63 -5.18 7.84
N CYS A 111 -5.03 -5.10 9.10
CA CYS A 111 -4.19 -5.39 10.25
C CYS A 111 -4.72 -6.61 11.00
N THR A 112 -3.79 -7.39 11.54
CA THR A 112 -4.10 -8.44 12.52
C THR A 112 -4.54 -7.82 13.84
N SER A 113 -5.25 -8.59 14.67
CA SER A 113 -5.85 -8.10 15.92
C SER A 113 -4.85 -7.70 17.01
N ASP A 114 -3.60 -8.12 16.88
CA ASP A 114 -2.51 -7.95 17.86
C ASP A 114 -1.61 -6.74 17.56
N ILE A 115 -1.90 -5.97 16.51
CA ILE A 115 -1.13 -4.78 16.16
C ILE A 115 -1.21 -3.69 17.24
N ASP A 116 -0.07 -3.07 17.57
CA ASP A 116 -0.08 -1.78 18.25
C ASP A 116 -0.48 -0.68 17.27
N ILE A 117 -1.79 -0.43 17.20
CA ILE A 117 -2.37 0.54 16.28
C ILE A 117 -1.83 1.97 16.48
N ASN A 118 -1.47 2.34 17.71
CA ASN A 118 -0.97 3.68 17.99
C ASN A 118 0.45 3.85 17.43
N LEU A 119 1.31 2.86 17.65
CA LEU A 119 2.66 2.84 17.09
C LEU A 119 2.62 2.79 15.56
N PHE A 120 1.75 1.95 14.99
CA PHE A 120 1.52 1.87 13.55
C PHE A 120 1.13 3.23 12.97
N LEU A 121 0.10 3.87 13.55
CA LEU A 121 -0.35 5.19 13.11
C LEU A 121 0.74 6.26 13.25
N GLU A 122 1.49 6.27 14.35
CA GLU A 122 2.61 7.21 14.54
C GLU A 122 3.62 7.08 13.39
N ILE A 123 4.07 5.85 13.09
CA ILE A 123 5.05 5.59 12.04
C ILE A 123 4.52 5.99 10.66
N ILE A 124 3.32 5.54 10.31
CA ILE A 124 2.74 5.79 8.98
C ILE A 124 2.43 7.28 8.79
N LEU A 125 1.80 7.93 9.77
CA LEU A 125 1.44 9.34 9.66
C LEU A 125 2.68 10.25 9.66
N MET A 126 3.71 9.95 10.45
CA MET A 126 4.99 10.67 10.39
C MET A 126 5.65 10.51 9.03
N LYS A 127 5.65 9.31 8.44
CA LYS A 127 6.18 9.08 7.08
C LYS A 127 5.45 9.93 6.04
N ILE A 128 4.12 9.99 6.12
CA ILE A 128 3.28 10.79 5.22
C ILE A 128 3.58 12.29 5.39
N GLN A 129 3.65 12.79 6.63
CA GLN A 129 3.93 14.20 6.90
C GLN A 129 5.31 14.64 6.42
N ASN A 130 6.32 13.79 6.58
CA ASN A 130 7.69 14.10 6.18
C ASN A 130 7.88 14.12 4.65
N LYS A 131 6.93 13.56 3.89
CA LYS A 131 6.96 13.56 2.43
C LYS A 131 6.31 14.85 1.93
N MET A 132 7.14 15.84 1.53
CA MET A 132 6.70 17.19 1.11
C MET A 132 5.53 17.19 0.08
N ASN A 133 5.38 16.12 -0.69
CA ASN A 133 4.32 15.96 -1.70
C ASN A 133 3.58 14.63 -1.58
N SER A 134 3.20 14.22 -0.35
CA SER A 134 2.31 13.07 -0.22
C SER A 134 0.98 13.34 -0.92
N ASN A 135 0.61 12.47 -1.86
CA ASN A 135 -0.68 12.52 -2.54
C ASN A 135 -1.79 11.80 -1.76
N LEU A 136 -1.46 11.22 -0.61
CA LEU A 136 -2.40 10.40 0.15
C LEU A 136 -3.52 11.29 0.71
N HIS A 137 -4.75 11.00 0.30
CA HIS A 137 -5.95 11.71 0.76
C HIS A 137 -6.80 10.87 1.71
N LEU A 138 -6.68 9.54 1.62
CA LEU A 138 -7.47 8.62 2.41
C LEU A 138 -6.65 7.40 2.80
N LEU A 139 -6.47 7.22 4.10
CA LEU A 139 -5.93 6.02 4.72
C LEU A 139 -7.09 5.23 5.33
N ALA A 140 -7.23 3.97 4.95
CA ALA A 140 -8.22 3.05 5.50
C ALA A 140 -7.49 1.91 6.23
N ILE A 141 -7.89 1.62 7.46
CA ILE A 141 -7.26 0.61 8.30
C ILE A 141 -8.34 -0.36 8.73
N SER A 142 -8.25 -1.60 8.26
CA SER A 142 -9.19 -2.66 8.61
C SER A 142 -8.65 -3.42 9.80
N ILE A 143 -9.36 -3.35 10.92
CA ILE A 143 -9.00 -3.99 12.19
C ILE A 143 -10.24 -4.78 12.61
N PRO A 144 -10.21 -6.12 12.60
CA PRO A 144 -11.39 -6.95 12.90
C PRO A 144 -12.07 -6.66 14.24
N THR A 145 -11.38 -6.01 15.17
CA THR A 145 -11.85 -5.64 16.50
C THR A 145 -12.18 -4.15 16.65
N ALA A 146 -12.22 -3.38 15.55
CA ALA A 146 -12.50 -1.94 15.59
C ALA A 146 -13.93 -1.65 16.05
N ASP A 147 -14.03 -0.91 17.14
CA ASP A 147 -15.27 -0.34 17.65
C ASP A 147 -15.18 1.19 17.77
N ASP A 148 -16.26 1.81 18.25
CA ASP A 148 -16.31 3.27 18.38
C ASP A 148 -15.36 3.79 19.47
N SER A 149 -15.07 2.98 20.49
CA SER A 149 -14.10 3.30 21.55
C SER A 149 -12.67 3.38 21.00
N MET A 150 -12.30 2.42 20.14
CA MET A 150 -11.02 2.43 19.44
C MET A 150 -10.90 3.65 18.52
N MET A 151 -11.98 4.03 17.82
CA MET A 151 -12.01 5.23 16.99
C MET A 151 -11.76 6.50 17.80
N GLU A 152 -12.44 6.68 18.93
CA GLU A 152 -12.22 7.82 19.84
C GLU A 152 -10.78 7.85 20.38
N ARG A 153 -10.23 6.68 20.75
CA ARG A 153 -8.85 6.56 21.21
C ARG A 153 -7.85 6.98 20.14
N ILE A 154 -8.04 6.52 18.90
CA ILE A 154 -7.20 6.89 17.75
C ILE A 154 -7.27 8.39 17.49
N GLN A 155 -8.48 8.97 17.51
CA GLN A 155 -8.66 10.40 17.30
C GLN A 155 -7.91 11.21 18.38
N ASN A 156 -8.10 10.86 19.65
CA ASN A 156 -7.40 11.52 20.77
C ASN A 156 -5.88 11.38 20.65
N PHE A 157 -5.38 10.22 20.21
CA PHE A 157 -3.95 9.99 20.00
C PHE A 157 -3.39 10.89 18.89
N ILE A 158 -4.05 10.94 17.73
CA ILE A 158 -3.66 11.78 16.59
C ILE A 158 -3.64 13.26 16.99
N ASP A 159 -4.67 13.72 17.69
CA ASP A 159 -4.80 15.12 18.12
C ASP A 159 -3.76 15.49 19.17
N PHE A 160 -3.53 14.62 20.17
CA PHE A 160 -2.55 14.84 21.22
C PHE A 160 -1.11 14.90 20.68
N LYS A 161 -0.78 14.03 19.73
CA LYS A 161 0.55 13.97 19.10
C LYS A 161 0.72 14.98 17.96
N GLY A 162 -0.36 15.59 17.46
CA GLY A 162 -0.32 16.49 16.31
C GLY A 162 0.05 15.78 14.99
N LEU A 163 -0.34 14.51 14.82
CA LEU A 163 0.06 13.68 13.68
C LEU A 163 -0.68 14.02 12.37
N LEU A 164 -1.82 14.69 12.45
CA LEU A 164 -2.56 15.16 11.28
C LEU A 164 -3.27 16.48 11.61
N PHE A 165 -3.27 17.39 10.64
CA PHE A 165 -4.06 18.61 10.70
C PHE A 165 -5.19 18.53 9.68
N ASN A 166 -6.36 19.07 10.02
CA ASN A 166 -7.51 19.17 9.11
C ASN A 166 -7.95 17.83 8.49
N TYR A 167 -8.22 16.83 9.32
CA TYR A 167 -8.66 15.51 8.89
C TYR A 167 -10.10 15.22 9.35
N THR A 168 -10.69 14.15 8.81
CA THR A 168 -11.90 13.54 9.35
C THR A 168 -11.67 12.06 9.56
N ILE A 169 -12.08 11.56 10.73
CA ILE A 169 -12.11 10.14 11.04
C ILE A 169 -13.54 9.61 10.95
N LYS A 170 -13.71 8.42 10.39
CA LYS A 170 -14.99 7.71 10.35
C LYS A 170 -14.76 6.21 10.43
N ARG A 171 -15.61 5.48 11.15
CA ARG A 171 -15.66 4.02 11.09
C ARG A 171 -16.79 3.53 10.20
N THR A 172 -16.56 2.46 9.43
CA THR A 172 -17.60 1.69 8.75
C THR A 172 -17.26 0.22 8.91
N ASN A 173 -18.10 -0.55 9.61
CA ASN A 173 -17.79 -1.92 10.04
C ASN A 173 -16.43 -1.96 10.78
N ASP A 174 -15.54 -2.84 10.33
CA ASP A 174 -14.23 -3.08 10.93
C ASP A 174 -13.14 -2.18 10.33
N THR A 175 -13.52 -1.18 9.53
CA THR A 175 -12.57 -0.27 8.87
C THR A 175 -12.67 1.14 9.41
N ILE A 176 -11.54 1.70 9.81
CA ILE A 176 -11.36 3.09 10.23
C ILE A 176 -10.77 3.87 9.05
N PHE A 177 -11.43 4.97 8.69
CA PHE A 177 -11.06 5.84 7.58
C PHE A 177 -10.54 7.17 8.12
N LEU A 178 -9.31 7.52 7.74
CA LEU A 178 -8.69 8.82 7.98
C LEU A 178 -8.60 9.57 6.64
N ARG A 179 -9.50 10.54 6.44
CA ARG A 179 -9.48 11.41 5.27
C ARG A 179 -8.74 12.72 5.60
N MET A 180 -7.67 12.98 4.86
CA MET A 180 -6.89 14.21 4.94
C MET A 180 -7.54 15.24 4.00
N LYS A 181 -7.86 16.44 4.49
CA LYS A 181 -8.35 17.51 3.61
C LYS A 181 -7.14 18.24 3.03
N SER A 182 -7.06 18.27 1.70
CA SER A 182 -6.06 19.06 0.98
C SER A 182 -6.16 20.53 1.39
N PHE A 183 -5.03 21.17 1.64
CA PHE A 183 -4.92 22.62 1.77
C PHE A 183 -4.94 23.29 0.39
#